data_AF-A0A8I1WSD9-F1
#
_entry.id   AF-A0A8I1WSD9-F1
#
_cell.length_a   1.000
_cell.length_b   1.000
_cell.length_c   1.000
_cell.angle_alpha   90.00
_cell.angle_beta   90.00
_cell.angle_gamma   90.00
#
_symmetry.space_group_name_H-M   'P 1'
#
loop_
_entity.id
_entity.type
_entity.pdbx_description
1 polymer ?
#
loop_
_entity_poly.entity_id
_entity_poly.type
_entity_poly.pdbx_seq_one_letter_code
_entity_poly.pdbx_strand_id
1 'polypeptide(L)'
;MRFTFGVLASLLILSGCQTSGGRTQTGFAEGRETQYRVLINALDEVCVDNIGNADAIDKAARALAIDKPKTEKSQIGFREVTATIYPIGAGGGFAGVLAQKEGESCAVITKQSVEFRKSIGDAFGLEMEDMGTSFDFGEVLDLQYGFSEIHRLPVKQYKIITDKGQLLDVVEFMTPNAFREESSIFGMVSGALAKRRANPNETASDIFSAVLDEVCLPHAGNVDAIRREAEQVAGSTGVQFDRPEDKLFADALQMYVLTAEPDGSGTFIGVSLDGGLCGYWAVDAKQANFDVFRSHDLMQVDSEILEDGLVELGFSPDENVAVLQIALQREGKQIYSVLVIDRASYSGLNFHDLPVLPWAL
;
A
#
# COMPACT_ATOMS: atom_id res chain seq x y z
N MET A 1 -1.64 2.00 8.17
CA MET A 1 -1.72 2.56 6.80
C MET A 1 -3.17 2.51 6.39
N ARG A 2 -3.90 3.62 6.53
CA ARG A 2 -5.31 3.58 6.19
C ARG A 2 -5.42 3.56 4.68
N PHE A 3 -5.89 2.45 4.11
CA PHE A 3 -6.58 2.46 2.81
C PHE A 3 -7.92 3.19 3.02
N THR A 4 -7.86 4.47 3.40
CA THR A 4 -9.06 5.25 3.74
C THR A 4 -9.78 5.61 2.45
N PHE A 5 -10.63 4.71 1.98
CA PHE A 5 -11.72 5.01 1.06
C PHE A 5 -12.98 5.47 1.83
N GLY A 6 -12.82 6.02 3.04
CA GLY A 6 -13.91 6.39 3.94
C GLY A 6 -14.91 7.41 3.35
N VAL A 7 -14.54 8.15 2.30
CA VAL A 7 -15.45 9.10 1.63
C VAL A 7 -16.22 8.46 0.46
N LEU A 8 -15.70 7.40 -0.17
CA LEU A 8 -16.43 6.65 -1.22
C LEU A 8 -17.75 6.11 -0.68
N ALA A 9 -17.74 5.55 0.54
CA ALA A 9 -18.94 5.12 1.24
C ALA A 9 -19.91 6.30 1.46
N SER A 10 -19.41 7.43 1.95
CA SER A 10 -20.19 8.63 2.29
C SER A 10 -20.92 9.26 1.10
N LEU A 11 -20.33 9.21 -0.10
CA LEU A 11 -20.93 9.73 -1.34
C LEU A 11 -22.03 8.82 -1.91
N LEU A 12 -21.88 7.50 -1.76
CA LEU A 12 -22.89 6.52 -2.18
C LEU A 12 -24.13 6.50 -1.26
N ILE A 13 -24.02 7.06 -0.06
CA ILE A 13 -25.08 7.08 0.97
C ILE A 13 -26.12 8.21 0.74
N LEU A 14 -25.85 9.21 -0.10
CA LEU A 14 -26.77 10.36 -0.28
C LEU A 14 -28.07 10.08 -1.07
N SER A 15 -28.34 8.83 -1.47
CA SER A 15 -29.59 8.46 -2.17
C SER A 15 -30.51 7.49 -1.40
N GLY A 16 -30.21 7.23 -0.13
CA GLY A 16 -31.06 6.41 0.75
C GLY A 16 -32.23 7.18 1.38
N CYS A 17 -33.11 7.82 0.59
CA CYS A 17 -34.50 8.11 0.97
C CYS A 17 -35.27 8.77 -0.19
N GLN A 18 -35.86 7.97 -1.08
CA GLN A 18 -37.19 8.26 -1.63
C GLN A 18 -37.76 6.97 -2.25
N THR A 19 -38.56 6.26 -1.46
CA THR A 19 -39.51 5.28 -1.98
C THR A 19 -40.59 6.03 -2.76
N SER A 20 -40.62 5.90 -4.07
CA SER A 20 -41.84 6.17 -4.85
C SER A 20 -42.08 5.08 -5.89
N GLY A 21 -43.10 4.27 -5.60
CA GLY A 21 -44.09 3.74 -6.53
C GLY A 21 -43.62 2.91 -7.74
N GLY A 22 -43.84 1.59 -7.66
CA GLY A 22 -44.13 0.67 -8.76
C GLY A 22 -43.64 1.02 -10.16
N ARG A 23 -42.41 0.63 -10.51
CA ARG A 23 -41.93 0.55 -11.89
C ARG A 23 -41.76 -0.92 -12.31
N THR A 24 -42.41 -1.28 -13.42
CA THR A 24 -42.40 -2.59 -14.07
C THR A 24 -40.98 -3.03 -14.48
N GLN A 25 -40.72 -4.34 -14.43
CA GLN A 25 -39.42 -4.99 -14.71
C GLN A 25 -38.72 -4.57 -16.02
N THR A 26 -39.46 -4.11 -17.03
CA THR A 26 -38.91 -3.62 -18.30
C THR A 26 -38.13 -2.31 -18.16
N GLY A 27 -38.60 -1.37 -17.32
CA GLY A 27 -37.89 -0.10 -17.06
C GLY A 27 -36.63 -0.26 -16.20
N PHE A 28 -36.49 -1.39 -15.50
CA PHE A 28 -35.29 -1.72 -14.72
C PHE A 28 -34.12 -2.15 -15.61
N ALA A 29 -34.40 -2.85 -16.72
CA ALA A 29 -33.38 -3.27 -17.68
C ALA A 29 -32.86 -2.06 -18.51
N GLU A 30 -33.78 -1.25 -19.06
CA GLU A 30 -33.42 -0.03 -19.82
C GLU A 30 -32.67 1.00 -18.96
N GLY A 31 -33.04 1.14 -17.69
CA GLY A 31 -32.37 2.03 -16.74
C GLY A 31 -30.93 1.60 -16.42
N ARG A 32 -30.68 0.29 -16.31
CA ARG A 32 -29.33 -0.26 -16.09
C ARG A 32 -28.44 -0.14 -17.31
N GLU A 33 -28.96 -0.44 -18.49
CA GLU A 33 -28.24 -0.28 -19.76
C GLU A 33 -27.83 1.18 -19.99
N THR A 34 -28.72 2.13 -19.67
CA THR A 34 -28.44 3.56 -19.73
C THR A 34 -27.37 3.96 -18.71
N GLN A 35 -27.41 3.42 -17.49
CA GLN A 35 -26.39 3.68 -16.46
C GLN A 35 -25.02 3.15 -16.88
N TYR A 36 -24.93 1.92 -17.39
CA TYR A 36 -23.66 1.35 -17.83
C TYR A 36 -23.05 2.10 -18.99
N ARG A 37 -23.84 2.47 -19.98
CA ARG A 37 -23.36 3.28 -21.09
C ARG A 37 -22.78 4.62 -20.61
N VAL A 38 -23.45 5.29 -19.66
CA VAL A 38 -22.92 6.54 -19.08
C VAL A 38 -21.59 6.30 -18.36
N LEU A 39 -21.47 5.22 -17.58
CA LEU A 39 -20.25 4.89 -16.85
C LEU A 39 -19.10 4.46 -17.78
N ILE A 40 -19.39 3.70 -18.84
CA ILE A 40 -18.42 3.30 -19.87
C ILE A 40 -17.93 4.53 -20.64
N ASN A 41 -18.83 5.40 -21.09
CA ASN A 41 -18.45 6.64 -21.77
C ASN A 41 -17.66 7.57 -20.86
N ALA A 42 -18.03 7.67 -19.57
CA ALA A 42 -17.26 8.44 -18.61
C ALA A 42 -15.85 7.85 -18.42
N LEU A 43 -15.70 6.53 -18.38
CA LEU A 43 -14.39 5.89 -18.31
C LEU A 43 -13.55 6.20 -19.56
N ASP A 44 -14.14 6.11 -20.75
CA ASP A 44 -13.44 6.37 -22.01
C ASP A 44 -13.04 7.85 -22.16
N GLU A 45 -14.03 8.74 -22.20
CA GLU A 45 -13.86 10.16 -22.52
C GLU A 45 -13.15 10.95 -21.43
N VAL A 46 -13.23 10.49 -20.17
CA VAL A 46 -12.60 11.18 -19.04
C VAL A 46 -11.30 10.50 -18.63
N CYS A 47 -11.33 9.20 -18.31
CA CYS A 47 -10.14 8.54 -17.79
C CYS A 47 -9.16 8.18 -18.90
N VAL A 48 -9.60 7.40 -19.89
CA VAL A 48 -8.71 6.81 -20.89
C VAL A 48 -8.09 7.88 -21.80
N ASP A 49 -8.92 8.79 -22.32
CA ASP A 49 -8.47 9.85 -23.23
C ASP A 49 -7.52 10.89 -22.59
N ASN A 50 -7.57 11.04 -21.26
CA ASN A 50 -6.85 12.10 -20.54
C ASN A 50 -5.85 11.56 -19.51
N ILE A 51 -5.63 10.25 -19.44
CA ILE A 51 -4.69 9.65 -18.49
C ILE A 51 -3.28 10.25 -18.64
N GLY A 52 -2.65 10.58 -17.51
CA GLY A 52 -1.40 11.34 -17.45
C GLY A 52 -1.57 12.87 -17.41
N ASN A 53 -2.80 13.39 -17.45
CA ASN A 53 -3.06 14.83 -17.36
C ASN A 53 -4.21 15.13 -16.36
N ALA A 54 -3.82 15.50 -15.13
CA ALA A 54 -4.75 15.77 -14.03
C ALA A 54 -5.76 16.88 -14.36
N ASP A 55 -5.32 17.97 -14.98
CA ASP A 55 -6.19 19.12 -15.30
C ASP A 55 -7.21 18.78 -16.38
N ALA A 56 -6.80 17.97 -17.38
CA ALA A 56 -7.69 17.52 -18.43
C ALA A 56 -8.78 16.57 -17.88
N ILE A 57 -8.37 15.62 -17.03
CA ILE A 57 -9.30 14.72 -16.33
C ILE A 57 -10.26 15.53 -15.45
N ASP A 58 -9.76 16.46 -14.63
CA ASP A 58 -10.60 17.26 -13.74
C ASP A 58 -11.63 18.07 -14.52
N LYS A 59 -11.21 18.72 -15.61
CA LYS A 59 -12.10 19.48 -16.49
C LYS A 59 -13.21 18.60 -17.09
N ALA A 60 -12.85 17.43 -17.61
CA ALA A 60 -13.79 16.51 -18.23
C ALA A 60 -14.75 15.88 -17.19
N ALA A 61 -14.22 15.45 -16.03
CA ALA A 61 -15.00 14.87 -14.94
C ALA A 61 -16.01 15.86 -14.36
N ARG A 62 -15.63 17.14 -14.18
CA ARG A 62 -16.54 18.19 -13.69
C ARG A 62 -17.71 18.46 -14.63
N ALA A 63 -17.55 18.26 -15.93
CA ALA A 63 -18.64 18.42 -16.89
C ALA A 63 -19.74 17.36 -16.73
N LEU A 64 -19.38 16.18 -16.18
CA LEU A 64 -20.29 15.06 -15.93
C LEU A 64 -20.78 14.99 -14.47
N ALA A 65 -20.16 15.75 -13.57
CA ALA A 65 -20.42 15.66 -12.15
C ALA A 65 -21.80 16.24 -11.77
N ILE A 66 -22.57 15.49 -10.98
CA ILE A 66 -23.89 15.91 -10.47
C ILE A 66 -23.82 16.60 -9.11
N ASP A 67 -22.64 16.60 -8.48
CA ASP A 67 -22.36 17.29 -7.21
C ASP A 67 -20.90 17.75 -7.18
N LYS A 68 -20.55 18.57 -6.19
CA LYS A 68 -19.19 19.05 -5.99
C LYS A 68 -18.22 17.87 -5.77
N PRO A 69 -17.08 17.86 -6.48
CA PRO A 69 -16.05 16.87 -6.24
C PRO A 69 -15.49 16.97 -4.82
N LYS A 70 -15.03 15.83 -4.29
CA LYS A 70 -14.38 15.74 -2.99
C LYS A 70 -12.94 15.28 -3.17
N THR A 71 -12.04 15.76 -2.31
CA THR A 71 -10.65 15.31 -2.27
C THR A 71 -10.39 14.48 -1.03
N GLU A 72 -9.55 13.47 -1.17
CA GLU A 72 -9.07 12.65 -0.06
C GLU A 72 -7.62 12.24 -0.28
N LYS A 73 -6.92 11.91 0.82
CA LYS A 73 -5.60 11.30 0.75
C LYS A 73 -5.76 9.85 0.30
N SER A 74 -5.02 9.48 -0.74
CA SER A 74 -4.99 8.14 -1.33
C SER A 74 -3.54 7.72 -1.53
N GLN A 75 -3.33 6.52 -2.06
CA GLN A 75 -2.01 6.05 -2.47
C GLN A 75 -2.01 5.56 -3.92
N ILE A 76 -0.84 5.73 -4.56
CA ILE A 76 -0.38 4.94 -5.69
C ILE A 76 0.84 4.20 -5.16
N GLY A 77 0.71 2.90 -4.98
CA GLY A 77 1.68 2.13 -4.25
C GLY A 77 1.82 2.60 -2.79
N PHE A 78 3.02 3.03 -2.37
CA PHE A 78 3.23 3.63 -1.05
C PHE A 78 3.30 5.16 -1.08
N ARG A 79 3.22 5.78 -2.27
CA ARG A 79 3.26 7.24 -2.41
C ARG A 79 1.90 7.80 -2.05
N GLU A 80 1.88 8.72 -1.09
CA GLU A 80 0.67 9.49 -0.78
C GLU A 80 0.38 10.46 -1.93
N VAL A 81 -0.85 10.41 -2.43
CA VAL A 81 -1.34 11.25 -3.52
C VAL A 81 -2.72 11.79 -3.17
N THR A 82 -3.11 12.89 -3.78
CA THR A 82 -4.48 13.41 -3.64
C THR A 82 -5.42 12.76 -4.64
N ALA A 83 -6.40 12.01 -4.16
CA ALA A 83 -7.51 11.55 -4.98
C ALA A 83 -8.60 12.62 -5.06
N THR A 84 -9.18 12.82 -6.23
CA THR A 84 -10.40 13.62 -6.43
C THR A 84 -11.52 12.74 -6.94
N ILE A 85 -12.67 12.79 -6.26
CA ILE A 85 -13.85 11.97 -6.51
C ILE A 85 -14.99 12.82 -7.05
N TYR A 86 -15.56 12.43 -8.18
CA TYR A 86 -16.62 13.12 -8.92
C TYR A 86 -17.88 12.24 -8.98
N PRO A 87 -18.97 12.62 -8.31
CA PRO A 87 -20.24 11.90 -8.39
C PRO A 87 -20.87 12.04 -9.78
N ILE A 88 -21.25 10.93 -10.41
CA ILE A 88 -21.89 10.89 -11.73
C ILE A 88 -23.33 10.43 -11.61
N GLY A 89 -24.21 11.04 -12.39
CA GLY A 89 -25.61 10.63 -12.50
C GLY A 89 -26.00 10.06 -13.86
N ALA A 90 -27.05 9.24 -13.86
CA ALA A 90 -27.75 8.75 -15.05
C ALA A 90 -29.25 8.70 -14.79
N GLY A 91 -30.08 9.05 -15.77
CA GLY A 91 -31.54 8.93 -15.68
C GLY A 91 -32.20 9.70 -14.52
N GLY A 92 -31.58 10.81 -14.07
CA GLY A 92 -32.07 11.63 -12.95
C GLY A 92 -31.67 11.13 -11.55
N GLY A 93 -30.80 10.13 -11.44
CA GLY A 93 -30.27 9.61 -10.18
C GLY A 93 -28.76 9.39 -10.21
N PHE A 94 -28.18 9.01 -9.07
CA PHE A 94 -26.77 8.66 -8.94
C PHE A 94 -26.45 7.35 -9.67
N ALA A 95 -25.37 7.33 -10.45
CA ALA A 95 -24.91 6.19 -11.23
C ALA A 95 -23.62 5.57 -10.71
N GLY A 96 -22.71 6.38 -10.17
CA GLY A 96 -21.39 5.96 -9.73
C GLY A 96 -20.50 7.17 -9.45
N VAL A 97 -19.21 6.94 -9.29
CA VAL A 97 -18.23 8.02 -9.22
C VAL A 97 -17.09 7.78 -10.19
N LEU A 98 -16.50 8.88 -10.69
CA LEU A 98 -15.12 8.88 -11.17
C LEU A 98 -14.19 9.20 -10.00
N ALA A 99 -13.04 8.57 -9.93
CA ALA A 99 -11.99 8.92 -8.98
C ALA A 99 -10.65 9.00 -9.73
N GLN A 100 -9.93 10.11 -9.62
CA GLN A 100 -8.63 10.28 -10.24
C GLN A 100 -7.57 10.62 -9.20
N LYS A 101 -6.35 10.12 -9.38
CA LYS A 101 -5.21 10.39 -8.50
C LYS A 101 -4.14 11.10 -9.31
N GLU A 102 -4.11 12.42 -9.20
CA GLU A 102 -3.11 13.31 -9.82
C GLU A 102 -2.87 13.06 -11.32
N GLY A 103 -3.91 12.59 -12.02
CA GLY A 103 -3.88 12.17 -13.42
C GLY A 103 -3.13 10.88 -13.71
N GLU A 104 -2.46 10.29 -12.73
CA GLU A 104 -1.70 9.05 -12.89
C GLU A 104 -2.56 7.79 -12.85
N SER A 105 -3.74 7.89 -12.24
CA SER A 105 -4.78 6.86 -12.29
C SER A 105 -6.15 7.52 -12.36
N CYS A 106 -7.10 6.82 -12.99
CA CYS A 106 -8.49 7.25 -13.08
C CYS A 106 -9.41 6.02 -13.12
N ALA A 107 -10.40 6.01 -12.25
CA ALA A 107 -11.29 4.90 -11.99
C ALA A 107 -12.75 5.28 -12.14
N VAL A 108 -13.56 4.32 -12.58
CA VAL A 108 -15.00 4.34 -12.37
C VAL A 108 -15.35 3.35 -11.26
N ILE A 109 -16.16 3.82 -10.32
CA ILE A 109 -16.63 3.05 -9.17
C ILE A 109 -18.15 3.08 -9.14
N THR A 110 -18.78 1.91 -9.07
CA THR A 110 -20.24 1.81 -9.00
C THR A 110 -20.67 0.70 -8.05
N LYS A 111 -21.95 0.70 -7.69
CA LYS A 111 -22.52 -0.37 -6.87
C LYS A 111 -22.38 -1.70 -7.63
N GLN A 112 -21.98 -2.75 -6.91
CA GLN A 112 -21.67 -4.04 -7.52
C GLN A 112 -22.79 -4.53 -8.45
N SER A 113 -22.39 -4.96 -9.64
CA SER A 113 -23.24 -5.67 -10.58
C SER A 113 -22.45 -6.73 -11.35
N VAL A 114 -23.08 -7.88 -11.55
CA VAL A 114 -22.50 -9.02 -12.28
C VAL A 114 -22.02 -8.64 -13.68
N GLU A 115 -22.64 -7.65 -14.31
CA GLU A 115 -22.37 -7.31 -15.71
C GLU A 115 -21.37 -6.15 -15.90
N PHE A 116 -21.06 -5.37 -14.86
CA PHE A 116 -20.31 -4.12 -15.05
C PHE A 116 -18.86 -4.36 -15.48
N ARG A 117 -18.11 -5.12 -14.69
CA ARG A 117 -16.70 -5.45 -14.98
C ARG A 117 -16.53 -6.20 -16.30
N LYS A 118 -17.48 -7.11 -16.60
CA LYS A 118 -17.52 -7.82 -17.88
C LYS A 118 -17.78 -6.87 -19.06
N SER A 119 -18.76 -5.98 -18.94
CA SER A 119 -19.11 -5.02 -20.01
C SER A 119 -17.95 -4.08 -20.32
N ILE A 120 -17.20 -3.66 -19.31
CA ILE A 120 -15.96 -2.90 -19.50
C ILE A 120 -14.89 -3.77 -20.15
N GLY A 121 -14.73 -5.02 -19.72
CA GLY A 121 -13.81 -5.97 -20.33
C GLY A 121 -14.03 -6.09 -21.84
N ASP A 122 -15.27 -6.28 -22.24
CA ASP A 122 -15.68 -6.38 -23.65
C ASP A 122 -15.51 -5.04 -24.40
N ALA A 123 -15.87 -3.91 -23.78
CA ALA A 123 -15.83 -2.59 -24.43
C ALA A 123 -14.40 -2.08 -24.68
N PHE A 124 -13.46 -2.37 -23.77
CA PHE A 124 -12.10 -1.85 -23.81
C PHE A 124 -11.06 -2.89 -24.24
N GLY A 125 -11.50 -4.10 -24.62
CA GLY A 125 -10.62 -5.20 -25.02
C GLY A 125 -9.60 -5.52 -23.92
N LEU A 126 -10.08 -5.74 -22.69
CA LEU A 126 -9.21 -5.95 -21.55
C LEU A 126 -8.71 -7.39 -21.50
N GLU A 127 -7.39 -7.56 -21.52
CA GLU A 127 -6.73 -8.81 -21.17
C GLU A 127 -6.35 -8.76 -19.70
N MET A 128 -7.08 -9.51 -18.87
CA MET A 128 -6.82 -9.59 -17.43
C MET A 128 -5.92 -10.79 -17.16
N GLU A 129 -4.87 -10.58 -16.36
CA GLU A 129 -4.03 -11.67 -15.89
C GLU A 129 -4.84 -12.56 -14.94
N ASP A 130 -4.83 -13.86 -15.22
CA ASP A 130 -5.33 -14.87 -14.28
C ASP A 130 -4.31 -15.04 -13.16
N MET A 131 -4.24 -14.01 -12.31
CA MET A 131 -3.55 -14.15 -11.04
C MET A 131 -4.40 -15.11 -10.22
N GLY A 132 -3.95 -16.37 -10.13
CA GLY A 132 -4.66 -17.55 -9.59
C GLY A 132 -5.18 -17.46 -8.15
N THR A 133 -5.26 -16.26 -7.59
CA THR A 133 -6.01 -15.92 -6.39
C THR A 133 -6.62 -14.54 -6.61
N SER A 134 -7.93 -14.47 -6.76
CA SER A 134 -8.69 -13.29 -6.32
C SER A 134 -8.18 -12.92 -4.93
N PHE A 135 -7.50 -11.77 -4.85
CA PHE A 135 -6.87 -11.37 -3.61
C PHE A 135 -7.87 -10.60 -2.76
N ASP A 136 -8.25 -11.22 -1.64
CA ASP A 136 -9.09 -10.60 -0.62
C ASP A 136 -8.20 -10.02 0.48
N PHE A 137 -8.19 -8.70 0.59
CA PHE A 137 -7.40 -7.91 1.53
C PHE A 137 -8.28 -6.90 2.24
N GLY A 138 -8.86 -7.36 3.34
CA GLY A 138 -9.83 -6.61 4.13
C GLY A 138 -11.03 -6.20 3.28
N GLU A 139 -11.06 -4.92 2.90
CA GLU A 139 -12.14 -4.34 2.13
C GLU A 139 -12.00 -4.56 0.61
N VAL A 140 -10.80 -4.87 0.12
CA VAL A 140 -10.56 -5.12 -1.32
C VAL A 140 -10.72 -6.60 -1.63
N LEU A 141 -11.56 -6.95 -2.61
CA LEU A 141 -11.78 -8.33 -3.05
C LEU A 141 -11.57 -8.48 -4.56
N ASP A 142 -11.31 -9.69 -5.03
CA ASP A 142 -11.19 -10.01 -6.46
C ASP A 142 -10.27 -9.04 -7.25
N LEU A 143 -9.16 -8.60 -6.65
CA LEU A 143 -8.21 -7.72 -7.32
C LEU A 143 -7.51 -8.47 -8.47
N GLN A 144 -7.62 -7.91 -9.67
CA GLN A 144 -7.03 -8.39 -10.91
C GLN A 144 -6.34 -7.23 -11.61
N TYR A 145 -5.18 -7.50 -12.18
CA TYR A 145 -4.47 -6.57 -13.05
C TYR A 145 -4.55 -7.05 -14.49
N GLY A 146 -4.44 -6.12 -15.43
CA GLY A 146 -4.53 -6.42 -16.84
C GLY A 146 -4.08 -5.27 -17.70
N PHE A 147 -4.36 -5.39 -18.98
CA PHE A 147 -3.99 -4.41 -19.99
C PHE A 147 -5.11 -4.23 -21.00
N SER A 148 -5.37 -2.99 -21.42
CA SER A 148 -6.21 -2.73 -22.59
C SER A 148 -5.34 -2.73 -23.83
N GLU A 149 -5.56 -3.69 -24.75
CA GLU A 149 -4.85 -3.70 -26.03
C GLU A 149 -5.17 -2.46 -26.89
N ILE A 150 -6.43 -2.01 -26.83
CA ILE A 150 -6.95 -0.89 -27.64
C ILE A 150 -6.26 0.41 -27.25
N HIS A 151 -6.21 0.71 -25.96
CA HIS A 151 -5.72 1.99 -25.46
C HIS A 151 -4.26 1.93 -25.00
N ARG A 152 -3.68 0.73 -24.95
CA ARG A 152 -2.31 0.46 -24.48
C ARG A 152 -2.05 0.94 -23.06
N LEU A 153 -3.06 0.80 -22.21
CA LEU A 153 -3.01 1.24 -20.83
C LEU A 153 -3.16 0.05 -19.88
N PRO A 154 -2.37 0.01 -18.81
CA PRO A 154 -2.64 -0.87 -17.70
C PRO A 154 -3.99 -0.57 -17.05
N VAL A 155 -4.66 -1.63 -16.62
CA VAL A 155 -5.95 -1.57 -15.92
C VAL A 155 -5.90 -2.46 -14.69
N LYS A 156 -6.62 -2.08 -13.64
CA LYS A 156 -6.94 -2.97 -12.53
C LYS A 156 -8.43 -3.00 -12.28
N GLN A 157 -8.93 -4.18 -11.91
CA GLN A 157 -10.32 -4.41 -11.53
C GLN A 157 -10.36 -5.03 -10.15
N TYR A 158 -11.25 -4.55 -9.29
CA TYR A 158 -11.41 -5.06 -7.94
C TYR A 158 -12.78 -4.71 -7.39
N LYS A 159 -13.12 -5.28 -6.24
CA LYS A 159 -14.29 -4.91 -5.46
C LYS A 159 -13.86 -4.24 -4.17
N ILE A 160 -14.68 -3.33 -3.66
CA ILE A 160 -14.52 -2.74 -2.33
C ILE A 160 -15.76 -3.06 -1.49
N ILE A 161 -15.58 -3.52 -0.25
CA ILE A 161 -16.61 -3.57 0.79
C ILE A 161 -16.55 -2.25 1.56
N THR A 162 -17.62 -1.47 1.57
CA THR A 162 -17.70 -0.26 2.42
C THR A 162 -17.94 -0.63 3.89
N ASP A 163 -17.68 0.30 4.81
CA ASP A 163 -18.03 0.19 6.25
C ASP A 163 -19.46 -0.29 6.53
N LYS A 164 -20.38 -0.02 5.60
CA LYS A 164 -21.80 -0.42 5.70
C LYS A 164 -22.11 -1.77 5.04
N GLY A 165 -21.09 -2.52 4.65
CA GLY A 165 -21.19 -3.80 3.97
C GLY A 165 -21.65 -3.72 2.52
N GLN A 166 -21.60 -2.55 1.88
CA GLN A 166 -21.95 -2.43 0.45
C GLN A 166 -20.76 -2.82 -0.42
N LEU A 167 -20.99 -3.71 -1.38
CA LEU A 167 -20.00 -4.07 -2.39
C LEU A 167 -20.04 -3.08 -3.57
N LEU A 168 -18.87 -2.61 -3.96
CA LEU A 168 -18.64 -1.72 -5.09
C LEU A 168 -17.73 -2.42 -6.09
N ASP A 169 -18.02 -2.28 -7.38
CA ASP A 169 -17.09 -2.67 -8.44
C ASP A 169 -16.23 -1.46 -8.83
N VAL A 170 -14.94 -1.70 -9.03
CA VAL A 170 -13.96 -0.70 -9.44
C VAL A 170 -13.25 -1.16 -10.70
N VAL A 171 -13.13 -0.26 -11.67
CA VAL A 171 -12.21 -0.39 -12.80
C VAL A 171 -11.37 0.87 -12.85
N GLU A 172 -10.06 0.71 -12.78
CA GLU A 172 -9.09 1.81 -12.69
C GLU A 172 -8.02 1.66 -13.78
N PHE A 173 -7.96 2.63 -14.69
CA PHE A 173 -6.88 2.79 -15.64
C PHE A 173 -5.74 3.58 -15.01
N MET A 174 -4.51 3.24 -15.38
CA MET A 174 -3.32 3.83 -14.79
C MET A 174 -2.30 4.16 -15.87
N THR A 175 -1.43 5.11 -15.59
CA THR A 175 -0.20 5.27 -16.35
C THR A 175 0.72 4.07 -16.13
N PRO A 176 1.64 3.76 -17.06
CA PRO A 176 2.62 2.69 -16.87
C PRO A 176 3.49 2.84 -15.61
N ASN A 177 3.79 4.07 -15.18
CA ASN A 177 4.54 4.33 -13.94
C ASN A 177 3.72 3.95 -12.71
N ALA A 178 2.50 4.47 -12.61
CA ALA A 178 1.59 4.14 -11.50
C ALA A 178 1.31 2.64 -11.41
N PHE A 179 1.14 1.96 -12.56
CA PHE A 179 0.99 0.51 -12.59
C PHE A 179 2.22 -0.22 -12.06
N ARG A 180 3.44 0.17 -12.44
CA ARG A 180 4.67 -0.46 -11.93
C ARG A 180 4.82 -0.26 -10.42
N GLU A 181 4.52 0.93 -9.91
CA GLU A 181 4.55 1.22 -8.47
C GLU A 181 3.55 0.31 -7.73
N GLU A 182 2.28 0.31 -8.13
CA GLU A 182 1.22 -0.50 -7.53
C GLU A 182 1.48 -2.01 -7.61
N SER A 183 1.81 -2.53 -8.80
CA SER A 183 2.00 -3.96 -9.04
C SER A 183 3.21 -4.51 -8.29
N SER A 184 4.28 -3.71 -8.13
CA SER A 184 5.46 -4.13 -7.36
C SER A 184 5.13 -4.38 -5.89
N ILE A 185 4.26 -3.54 -5.32
CA ILE A 185 3.84 -3.62 -3.92
C ILE A 185 2.85 -4.76 -3.74
N PHE A 186 1.94 -4.93 -4.70
CA PHE A 186 1.06 -6.09 -4.71
C PHE A 186 1.85 -7.40 -4.78
N GLY A 187 2.84 -7.52 -5.66
CA GLY A 187 3.71 -8.70 -5.73
C GLY A 187 4.42 -8.98 -4.41
N MET A 188 4.88 -7.93 -3.74
CA MET A 188 5.49 -8.03 -2.42
C MET A 188 4.51 -8.50 -1.33
N VAL A 189 3.33 -7.87 -1.22
CA VAL A 189 2.31 -8.23 -0.21
C VAL A 189 1.74 -9.63 -0.44
N SER A 190 1.48 -9.99 -1.71
CA SER A 190 0.96 -11.32 -2.07
C SER A 190 1.98 -12.43 -1.79
N GLY A 191 3.26 -12.23 -2.11
CA GLY A 191 4.33 -13.15 -1.77
C GLY A 191 4.47 -13.35 -0.26
N ALA A 192 4.44 -12.26 0.51
CA ALA A 192 4.44 -12.31 1.97
C ALA A 192 3.27 -13.13 2.52
N LEU A 193 2.04 -12.84 2.07
CA LEU A 193 0.86 -13.57 2.53
C LEU A 193 0.86 -15.04 2.10
N ALA A 194 1.34 -15.37 0.91
CA ALA A 194 1.51 -16.74 0.46
C ALA A 194 2.53 -17.49 1.37
N LYS A 195 3.66 -16.85 1.70
CA LYS A 195 4.65 -17.37 2.63
C LYS A 195 4.05 -17.60 4.02
N ARG A 196 3.29 -16.64 4.56
CA ARG A 196 2.62 -16.78 5.87
C ARG A 196 1.58 -17.90 5.87
N ARG A 197 0.78 -18.03 4.80
CA ARG A 197 -0.19 -19.12 4.64
C ARG A 197 0.45 -20.50 4.56
N ALA A 198 1.64 -20.59 3.94
CA ALA A 198 2.41 -21.83 3.89
C ALA A 198 3.02 -22.22 5.25
N ASN A 199 3.17 -21.26 6.18
CA ASN A 199 3.79 -21.44 7.49
C ASN A 199 2.86 -20.97 8.62
N PRO A 200 1.68 -21.59 8.82
CA PRO A 200 0.64 -21.08 9.73
C PRO A 200 1.02 -21.13 11.22
N ASN A 201 2.08 -21.84 11.59
CA ASN A 201 2.56 -21.97 12.96
C ASN A 201 3.64 -20.94 13.32
N GLU A 202 4.14 -20.18 12.33
CA GLU A 202 5.18 -19.19 12.54
C GLU A 202 4.60 -17.95 13.25
N THR A 203 5.19 -17.58 14.37
CA THR A 203 4.72 -16.46 15.20
C THR A 203 5.39 -15.15 14.78
N ALA A 204 4.83 -14.02 15.23
CA ALA A 204 5.47 -12.71 15.03
C ALA A 204 6.88 -12.64 15.66
N SER A 205 7.12 -13.38 16.75
CA SER A 205 8.44 -13.48 17.38
C SER A 205 9.42 -14.26 16.51
N ASP A 206 8.97 -15.34 15.88
CA ASP A 206 9.83 -16.14 14.98
C ASP A 206 10.26 -15.31 13.77
N ILE A 207 9.32 -14.56 13.18
CA ILE A 207 9.60 -13.64 12.06
C ILE A 207 10.58 -12.55 12.50
N PHE A 208 10.36 -11.93 13.65
CA PHE A 208 11.24 -10.89 14.18
C PHE A 208 12.67 -11.42 14.38
N SER A 209 12.81 -12.57 15.05
CA SER A 209 14.12 -13.22 15.25
C SER A 209 14.77 -13.59 13.92
N ALA A 210 14.04 -14.16 12.95
CA ALA A 210 14.60 -14.47 11.63
C ALA A 210 15.18 -13.24 10.93
N VAL A 211 14.53 -12.07 11.06
CA VAL A 211 15.07 -10.82 10.49
C VAL A 211 16.39 -10.43 11.13
N LEU A 212 16.54 -10.57 12.44
CA LEU A 212 17.80 -10.23 13.10
C LEU A 212 18.87 -11.30 12.88
N ASP A 213 18.55 -12.56 13.18
CA ASP A 213 19.48 -13.69 13.25
C ASP A 213 19.88 -14.24 11.88
N GLU A 214 18.97 -14.22 10.90
CA GLU A 214 19.23 -14.79 9.57
C GLU A 214 19.55 -13.72 8.53
N VAL A 215 19.05 -12.48 8.70
CA VAL A 215 19.17 -11.44 7.67
C VAL A 215 20.17 -10.35 8.07
N CYS A 216 19.98 -9.69 9.21
CA CYS A 216 20.67 -8.43 9.47
C CYS A 216 22.01 -8.58 10.22
N LEU A 217 22.02 -9.27 11.37
CA LEU A 217 23.22 -9.42 12.20
C LEU A 217 24.39 -10.09 11.46
N PRO A 218 24.23 -11.28 10.84
CA PRO A 218 25.36 -11.99 10.23
C PRO A 218 25.86 -11.38 8.91
N HIS A 219 25.13 -10.40 8.36
CA HIS A 219 25.35 -9.91 6.99
C HIS A 219 25.47 -8.38 6.88
N ALA A 220 25.57 -7.65 7.99
CA ALA A 220 25.74 -6.20 7.99
C ALA A 220 26.90 -5.76 7.06
N GLY A 221 26.63 -4.78 6.19
CA GLY A 221 27.57 -4.31 5.16
C GLY A 221 27.70 -5.22 3.93
N ASN A 222 27.02 -6.37 3.89
CA ASN A 222 26.98 -7.27 2.72
C ASN A 222 25.58 -7.26 2.08
N VAL A 223 25.34 -6.26 1.23
CA VAL A 223 24.02 -6.03 0.60
C VAL A 223 23.50 -7.26 -0.17
N ASP A 224 24.35 -7.99 -0.88
CA ASP A 224 23.89 -9.13 -1.69
C ASP A 224 23.41 -10.29 -0.81
N ALA A 225 24.10 -10.55 0.30
CA ALA A 225 23.66 -11.54 1.28
C ALA A 225 22.37 -11.11 1.97
N ILE A 226 22.31 -9.86 2.47
CA ILE A 226 21.11 -9.31 3.12
C ILE A 226 19.90 -9.43 2.20
N ARG A 227 20.01 -9.00 0.93
CA ARG A 227 18.90 -9.08 -0.03
C ARG A 227 18.41 -10.50 -0.22
N ARG A 228 19.34 -11.45 -0.44
CA ARG A 228 18.98 -12.86 -0.65
C ARG A 228 18.25 -13.46 0.54
N GLU A 229 18.71 -13.20 1.77
CA GLU A 229 18.04 -13.73 2.96
C GLU A 229 16.72 -13.00 3.24
N ALA A 230 16.66 -11.68 3.02
CA ALA A 230 15.43 -10.91 3.13
C ALA A 230 14.33 -11.43 2.18
N GLU A 231 14.68 -11.75 0.93
CA GLU A 231 13.74 -12.35 -0.03
C GLU A 231 13.23 -13.73 0.42
N GLN A 232 14.09 -14.54 1.04
CA GLN A 232 13.70 -15.86 1.56
C GLN A 232 12.75 -15.76 2.76
N VAL A 233 13.02 -14.84 3.69
CA VAL A 233 12.20 -14.59 4.88
C VAL A 233 10.86 -13.96 4.48
N ALA A 234 10.89 -12.92 3.63
CA ALA A 234 9.69 -12.23 3.15
C ALA A 234 8.87 -13.09 2.18
N GLY A 235 9.50 -13.94 1.37
CA GLY A 235 8.85 -14.69 0.30
C GLY A 235 8.55 -13.84 -0.94
N SER A 236 9.22 -12.69 -1.08
CA SER A 236 9.04 -11.76 -2.20
C SER A 236 10.27 -10.90 -2.41
N THR A 237 10.44 -10.37 -3.62
CA THR A 237 11.45 -9.35 -3.94
C THR A 237 11.14 -8.02 -3.26
N GLY A 238 12.18 -7.32 -2.81
CA GLY A 238 12.03 -6.01 -2.17
C GLY A 238 11.84 -4.86 -3.15
N VAL A 239 11.10 -3.84 -2.74
CA VAL A 239 10.84 -2.62 -3.52
C VAL A 239 11.66 -1.46 -2.95
N GLN A 240 12.29 -0.66 -3.82
CA GLN A 240 13.05 0.51 -3.39
C GLN A 240 12.13 1.69 -3.06
N PHE A 241 12.42 2.37 -1.96
CA PHE A 241 11.73 3.56 -1.49
C PHE A 241 12.72 4.69 -1.28
N ASP A 242 12.46 5.81 -1.96
CA ASP A 242 13.17 7.06 -1.72
C ASP A 242 12.40 7.81 -0.62
N ARG A 243 12.95 7.88 0.60
CA ARG A 243 12.34 8.59 1.73
C ARG A 243 13.19 9.78 2.15
N PRO A 244 12.98 10.97 1.55
CA PRO A 244 13.78 12.16 1.85
C PRO A 244 13.56 12.72 3.28
N GLU A 245 12.52 12.26 3.98
CA GLU A 245 12.27 12.55 5.39
C GLU A 245 13.05 11.64 6.37
N ASP A 246 13.73 10.60 5.87
CA ASP A 246 14.50 9.59 6.63
C ASP A 246 16.03 9.70 6.43
N LYS A 247 16.55 10.87 6.02
CA LYS A 247 18.00 11.13 5.86
C LYS A 247 18.84 10.91 7.13
N LEU A 248 18.21 10.59 8.27
CA LEU A 248 18.87 10.14 9.48
C LEU A 248 19.60 8.80 9.27
N PHE A 249 19.11 7.94 8.37
CA PHE A 249 19.54 6.53 8.29
C PHE A 249 19.97 6.09 6.88
N ALA A 250 19.25 6.49 5.83
CA ALA A 250 19.64 6.24 4.43
C ALA A 250 18.85 7.13 3.46
N ASP A 251 19.42 7.45 2.30
CA ASP A 251 18.71 8.20 1.24
C ASP A 251 17.59 7.38 0.57
N ALA A 252 17.75 6.05 0.54
CA ALA A 252 16.77 5.11 0.05
C ALA A 252 16.84 3.78 0.82
N LEU A 253 15.68 3.16 1.01
CA LEU A 253 15.55 1.84 1.63
C LEU A 253 14.88 0.88 0.66
N GLN A 254 15.46 -0.30 0.48
CA GLN A 254 14.76 -1.43 -0.10
C GLN A 254 13.95 -2.12 0.99
N MET A 255 12.63 -2.16 0.81
CA MET A 255 11.72 -2.75 1.79
C MET A 255 11.18 -4.09 1.30
N TYR A 256 11.01 -5.02 2.23
CA TYR A 256 10.43 -6.34 2.03
C TYR A 256 9.28 -6.49 3.02
N VAL A 257 8.06 -6.74 2.54
CA VAL A 257 6.91 -6.96 3.42
C VAL A 257 7.02 -8.33 4.08
N LEU A 258 6.84 -8.36 5.40
CA LEU A 258 6.74 -9.59 6.18
C LEU A 258 5.28 -9.88 6.50
N THR A 259 4.56 -8.85 6.97
CA THR A 259 3.12 -8.89 7.21
C THR A 259 2.52 -7.55 6.80
N ALA A 260 1.30 -7.58 6.26
CA ALA A 260 0.53 -6.39 5.96
C ALA A 260 -0.94 -6.70 6.26
N GLU A 261 -1.59 -5.79 6.95
CA GLU A 261 -3.00 -5.86 7.29
C GLU A 261 -3.78 -4.78 6.53
N PRO A 262 -5.11 -4.92 6.38
CA PRO A 262 -5.94 -3.95 5.65
C PRO A 262 -6.07 -2.58 6.32
N ASP A 263 -5.90 -2.51 7.64
CA ASP A 263 -5.77 -1.24 8.37
C ASP A 263 -4.38 -0.58 8.16
N GLY A 264 -3.56 -1.25 7.36
CA GLY A 264 -2.17 -0.98 7.01
C GLY A 264 -1.23 -0.96 8.20
N SER A 265 -1.60 -1.61 9.29
CA SER A 265 -0.57 -2.15 10.15
C SER A 265 0.26 -3.15 9.35
N GLY A 266 1.53 -3.26 9.67
CA GLY A 266 2.41 -4.15 8.92
C GLY A 266 3.82 -4.15 9.46
N THR A 267 4.57 -5.15 9.00
CA THR A 267 5.95 -5.37 9.40
C THR A 267 6.80 -5.60 8.18
N PHE A 268 8.04 -5.10 8.20
CA PHE A 268 8.89 -5.01 7.04
C PHE A 268 10.35 -5.24 7.42
N ILE A 269 11.13 -5.79 6.48
CA ILE A 269 12.58 -5.63 6.46
C ILE A 269 12.88 -4.40 5.63
N GLY A 270 13.81 -3.57 6.07
CA GLY A 270 14.33 -2.40 5.37
C GLY A 270 15.85 -2.50 5.27
N VAL A 271 16.39 -2.17 4.09
CA VAL A 271 17.80 -2.37 3.79
C VAL A 271 18.31 -1.15 3.02
N SER A 272 19.39 -0.51 3.46
CA SER A 272 20.03 0.56 2.69
C SER A 272 20.66 0.00 1.41
N LEU A 273 20.84 0.85 0.40
CA LEU A 273 21.38 0.42 -0.90
C LEU A 273 22.80 -0.17 -0.83
N ASP A 274 23.58 0.23 0.17
CA ASP A 274 24.92 -0.27 0.45
C ASP A 274 24.95 -1.43 1.46
N GLY A 275 23.80 -1.80 2.04
CA GLY A 275 23.69 -2.84 3.07
C GLY A 275 24.25 -2.44 4.44
N GLY A 276 24.67 -1.18 4.60
CA GLY A 276 25.21 -0.67 5.85
C GLY A 276 24.16 -0.48 6.95
N LEU A 277 22.88 -0.52 6.58
CA LEU A 277 21.74 -0.57 7.49
C LEU A 277 20.77 -1.68 7.05
N CYS A 278 20.38 -2.52 8.00
CA CYS A 278 19.36 -3.55 7.85
C CYS A 278 18.51 -3.57 9.12
N GLY A 279 17.23 -3.91 9.05
CA GLY A 279 16.45 -4.02 10.27
C GLY A 279 15.05 -4.60 10.15
N TYR A 280 14.35 -4.56 11.26
CA TYR A 280 12.93 -4.84 11.36
C TYR A 280 12.17 -3.54 11.60
N TRP A 281 11.08 -3.33 10.88
CA TRP A 281 10.16 -2.22 11.06
C TRP A 281 8.76 -2.74 11.28
N ALA A 282 8.05 -2.12 12.20
CA ALA A 282 6.66 -2.37 12.51
C ALA A 282 5.92 -1.05 12.64
N VAL A 283 4.84 -0.91 11.87
CA VAL A 283 3.99 0.28 11.88
C VAL A 283 2.59 -0.17 12.26
N ASP A 284 2.06 0.35 13.36
CA ASP A 284 0.75 0.00 13.95
C ASP A 284 0.49 -1.50 14.17
N ALA A 285 1.52 -2.34 13.99
CA ALA A 285 1.43 -3.77 14.20
C ALA A 285 1.44 -4.06 15.71
N LYS A 286 0.60 -5.02 16.14
CA LYS A 286 0.61 -5.49 17.53
C LYS A 286 1.94 -6.19 17.82
N GLN A 287 2.88 -5.47 18.40
CA GLN A 287 4.16 -6.03 18.82
C GLN A 287 4.10 -6.50 20.28
N ALA A 288 4.67 -7.66 20.53
CA ALA A 288 5.12 -7.99 21.87
C ALA A 288 6.31 -7.08 22.19
N ASN A 289 6.47 -6.63 23.43
CA ASN A 289 7.70 -5.96 23.85
C ASN A 289 8.85 -6.98 23.73
N PHE A 290 9.62 -6.91 22.65
CA PHE A 290 10.82 -7.72 22.48
C PHE A 290 11.97 -7.06 23.24
N ASP A 291 12.48 -7.75 24.25
CA ASP A 291 13.74 -7.39 24.89
C ASP A 291 14.88 -7.87 23.99
N VAL A 292 15.19 -7.09 22.96
CA VAL A 292 16.18 -7.43 21.92
C VAL A 292 17.56 -7.57 22.51
N PHE A 293 17.89 -6.69 23.45
CA PHE A 293 19.18 -6.68 24.14
C PHE A 293 19.43 -7.99 24.87
N ARG A 294 18.45 -8.48 25.63
CA ARG A 294 18.59 -9.74 26.32
C ARG A 294 18.52 -10.96 25.39
N SER A 295 17.69 -10.91 24.36
CA SER A 295 17.49 -12.07 23.47
C SER A 295 18.67 -12.31 22.53
N HIS A 296 19.46 -11.29 22.21
CA HIS A 296 20.57 -11.35 21.27
C HIS A 296 21.93 -10.99 21.92
N ASP A 297 22.01 -11.04 23.26
CA ASP A 297 23.20 -10.73 24.07
C ASP A 297 23.89 -9.40 23.70
N LEU A 298 23.08 -8.37 23.44
CA LEU A 298 23.59 -7.06 23.04
C LEU A 298 24.04 -6.26 24.27
N MET A 299 25.19 -5.60 24.14
CA MET A 299 25.66 -4.65 25.13
C MET A 299 24.87 -3.36 25.00
N GLN A 300 24.05 -3.02 25.99
CA GLN A 300 23.39 -1.71 26.04
C GLN A 300 24.42 -0.60 26.28
N VAL A 301 24.43 0.40 25.40
CA VAL A 301 25.36 1.53 25.43
C VAL A 301 24.66 2.80 25.89
N ASP A 302 23.46 3.05 25.36
CA ASP A 302 22.67 4.23 25.71
C ASP A 302 21.17 3.93 25.69
N SER A 303 20.40 4.73 26.42
CA SER A 303 18.95 4.62 26.51
C SER A 303 18.35 5.99 26.81
N GLU A 304 17.46 6.44 25.93
CA GLU A 304 16.75 7.70 26.08
C GLU A 304 15.24 7.45 26.07
N ILE A 305 14.58 7.88 27.14
CA ILE A 305 13.12 7.92 27.22
C ILE A 305 12.66 9.30 26.73
N LEU A 306 11.95 9.31 25.63
CA LEU A 306 11.33 10.49 25.02
C LEU A 306 9.87 10.63 25.47
N GLU A 307 9.29 11.81 25.27
CA GLU A 307 7.85 12.01 25.53
C GLU A 307 6.97 11.10 24.66
N ASP A 308 7.42 10.80 23.44
CA ASP A 308 6.74 9.96 22.47
C ASP A 308 7.24 8.50 22.46
N GLY A 309 8.20 8.11 23.31
CA GLY A 309 8.64 6.72 23.35
C GLY A 309 10.03 6.46 23.92
N LEU A 310 10.71 5.46 23.34
CA LEU A 310 12.00 4.95 23.81
C LEU A 310 12.94 4.75 22.62
N VAL A 311 14.19 5.17 22.80
CA VAL A 311 15.30 4.87 21.88
C VAL A 311 16.42 4.23 22.69
N GLU A 312 16.92 3.09 22.24
CA GLU A 312 18.02 2.38 22.91
C GLU A 312 19.10 2.03 21.89
N LEU A 313 20.34 2.32 22.25
CA LEU A 313 21.51 1.97 21.47
C LEU A 313 22.24 0.81 22.14
N GLY A 314 22.55 -0.19 21.35
CA GLY A 314 23.34 -1.34 21.72
C GLY A 314 24.48 -1.63 20.75
N PHE A 315 25.28 -2.61 21.13
CA PHE A 315 26.38 -3.12 20.35
C PHE A 315 26.40 -4.64 20.44
N SER A 316 26.55 -5.30 19.30
CA SER A 316 26.85 -6.74 19.23
C SER A 316 28.36 -6.91 19.06
N PRO A 317 29.10 -7.42 20.08
CA PRO A 317 30.54 -7.63 19.97
C PRO A 317 30.92 -8.70 18.96
N ASP A 318 30.12 -9.76 18.86
CA ASP A 318 30.41 -10.91 18.02
C ASP A 318 30.32 -10.54 16.54
N GLU A 319 29.30 -9.78 16.17
CA GLU A 319 29.10 -9.32 14.79
C GLU A 319 29.75 -7.96 14.52
N ASN A 320 30.24 -7.29 15.57
CA ASN A 320 30.87 -5.97 15.50
C ASN A 320 29.98 -4.90 14.82
N VAL A 321 28.72 -4.83 15.24
CA VAL A 321 27.68 -3.93 14.69
C VAL A 321 26.98 -3.13 15.79
N ALA A 322 26.49 -1.94 15.44
CA ALA A 322 25.59 -1.19 16.28
C ALA A 322 24.16 -1.71 16.12
N VAL A 323 23.38 -1.71 17.19
CA VAL A 323 21.96 -2.04 17.16
C VAL A 323 21.16 -0.89 17.76
N LEU A 324 20.21 -0.33 17.01
CA LEU A 324 19.35 0.76 17.45
C LEU A 324 17.91 0.26 17.54
N GLN A 325 17.35 0.25 18.74
CA GLN A 325 15.94 -0.03 18.99
C GLN A 325 15.18 1.28 19.15
N ILE A 326 14.09 1.43 18.43
CA ILE A 326 13.21 2.61 18.44
C ILE A 326 11.79 2.13 18.67
N ALA A 327 11.11 2.71 19.66
CA ALA A 327 9.70 2.47 19.93
C ALA A 327 9.02 3.82 20.18
N LEU A 328 8.34 4.37 19.17
CA LEU A 328 7.76 5.71 19.20
C LEU A 328 6.26 5.69 18.91
N GLN A 329 5.55 6.68 19.46
CA GLN A 329 4.16 6.98 19.15
C GLN A 329 4.07 8.34 18.45
N ARG A 330 4.03 8.34 17.11
CA ARG A 330 4.00 9.55 16.28
C ARG A 330 2.74 9.64 15.46
N GLU A 331 2.11 10.81 15.46
CA GLU A 331 0.90 11.09 14.66
C GLU A 331 -0.24 10.09 14.90
N GLY A 332 -0.34 9.55 16.12
CA GLY A 332 -1.33 8.53 16.48
C GLY A 332 -1.01 7.13 15.99
N LYS A 333 0.20 6.90 15.45
CA LYS A 333 0.71 5.58 15.04
C LYS A 333 1.80 5.09 15.98
N GLN A 334 1.87 3.78 16.20
CA GLN A 334 2.99 3.12 16.87
C GLN A 334 4.03 2.73 15.83
N ILE A 335 5.27 3.16 16.01
CA ILE A 335 6.40 2.77 15.18
C ILE A 335 7.37 2.03 16.08
N TYR A 336 7.69 0.79 15.73
CA TYR A 336 8.74 0.01 16.36
C TYR A 336 9.75 -0.40 15.30
N SER A 337 11.03 -0.17 15.55
CA SER A 337 12.09 -0.64 14.67
C SER A 337 13.33 -1.09 15.42
N VAL A 338 14.01 -2.08 14.88
CA VAL A 338 15.32 -2.54 15.35
C VAL A 338 16.25 -2.54 14.16
N LEU A 339 17.28 -1.70 14.23
CA LEU A 339 18.20 -1.44 13.13
C LEU A 339 19.58 -1.97 13.49
N VAL A 340 20.13 -2.81 12.63
CA VAL A 340 21.53 -3.22 12.65
C VAL A 340 22.29 -2.30 11.70
N ILE A 341 23.35 -1.67 12.21
CA ILE A 341 24.10 -0.64 11.50
C ILE A 341 25.58 -1.02 11.54
N ASP A 342 26.21 -1.10 10.37
CA ASP A 342 27.65 -1.34 10.28
C ASP A 342 28.46 -0.14 10.79
N ARG A 343 29.75 -0.36 11.03
CA ARG A 343 30.65 0.67 11.57
C ARG A 343 30.75 1.91 10.68
N ALA A 344 30.81 1.75 9.36
CA ALA A 344 31.01 2.85 8.43
C ALA A 344 29.78 3.76 8.39
N SER A 345 28.61 3.14 8.32
CA SER A 345 27.30 3.77 8.30
C SER A 345 26.99 4.44 9.63
N TYR A 346 27.28 3.77 10.76
CA TYR A 346 27.13 4.37 12.09
C TYR A 346 27.96 5.65 12.22
N SER A 347 29.20 5.62 11.73
CA SER A 347 30.10 6.78 11.76
C SER A 347 29.66 7.92 10.83
N GLY A 348 28.82 7.62 9.84
CA GLY A 348 28.24 8.58 8.90
C GLY A 348 26.92 9.21 9.38
N LEU A 349 26.33 8.71 10.48
CA LEU A 349 25.08 9.26 11.01
C LEU A 349 25.29 10.71 11.46
N ASN A 350 24.35 11.59 11.11
CA ASN A 350 24.46 13.02 11.39
C ASN A 350 23.86 13.39 12.76
N PHE A 351 24.43 12.87 13.84
CA PHE A 351 24.07 13.27 15.21
C PHE A 351 25.27 13.94 15.90
N HIS A 352 24.98 15.00 16.67
CA HIS A 352 26.03 15.81 17.32
C HIS A 352 26.81 15.06 18.41
N ASP A 353 26.21 14.06 19.06
CA ASP A 353 26.77 13.33 20.19
C ASP A 353 26.58 11.80 20.05
N LEU A 354 27.02 11.20 18.92
CA LEU A 354 26.99 9.74 18.79
C LEU A 354 27.87 9.07 19.85
N PRO A 355 27.32 8.13 20.64
CA PRO A 355 28.12 7.34 21.56
C PRO A 355 29.24 6.59 20.83
N VAL A 356 30.43 6.55 21.43
CA VAL A 356 31.54 5.75 20.90
C VAL A 356 31.31 4.28 21.24
N LEU A 357 31.20 3.44 20.22
CA LEU A 357 31.00 2.00 20.38
C LEU A 357 32.33 1.24 20.45
N PRO A 358 32.39 0.10 21.17
CA PRO A 358 33.62 -0.67 21.37
C PRO A 358 33.92 -1.57 20.16
N TRP A 359 34.07 -0.94 18.98
CA TRP A 359 34.38 -1.64 17.73
C TRP A 359 35.63 -2.50 17.86
N ALA A 360 35.56 -3.74 17.38
CA ALA A 360 36.76 -4.55 17.15
C ALA A 360 37.65 -3.89 16.08
N LEU A 361 38.96 -3.94 16.31
CA LEU A 361 40.00 -3.34 15.46
C LEU A 361 40.24 -4.11 14.17
#